data_AF-A0A2D8KI20-F1
#
_entry.id   AF-A0A2D8KI20-F1
#
_cell.length_a   1.000
_cell.length_b   1.000
_cell.length_c   1.000
_cell.angle_alpha   90.00
_cell.angle_beta   90.00
_cell.angle_gamma   90.00
#
_symmetry.space_group_name_H-M   'P 1'
#
loop_
_entity.id
_entity.type
_entity.pdbx_description
1 polymer ?
#
loop_
_entity_poly.entity_id
_entity_poly.type
_entity_poly.pdbx_seq_one_letter_code
_entity_poly.pdbx_strand_id
1 'polypeptide(L)'
;MSDKIKIKLNVADRVYPLTISPDQEASLRASAKKIEMMTKQLENNYAVRDKQDVLAMCALQYAAQLENQLENKNMESEPSKKVNELIEIIELHLSTY
;
A
#
# COMPACT_ATOMS: atom_id res chain seq x y z
N MET A 1 6.36 25.97 -8.90
CA MET A 1 7.24 25.70 -7.74
C MET A 1 6.35 25.09 -6.67
N SER A 2 6.56 23.82 -6.34
CA SER A 2 5.79 23.11 -5.32
C SER A 2 6.35 23.48 -3.95
N ASP A 3 5.74 24.47 -3.30
CA ASP A 3 6.14 24.91 -1.97
C ASP A 3 5.98 23.74 -0.99
N LYS A 4 7.12 23.27 -0.48
CA LYS A 4 7.16 22.16 0.47
C LYS A 4 6.69 22.67 1.82
N ILE A 5 5.76 21.94 2.41
CA ILE A 5 5.20 22.23 3.73
C ILE A 5 5.86 21.36 4.79
N LYS A 6 6.10 21.95 5.96
CA LYS A 6 6.58 21.25 7.16
C LYS A 6 5.40 20.75 7.96
N ILE A 7 5.31 19.43 8.12
CA ILE A 7 4.29 18.76 8.93
C ILE A 7 4.93 18.04 10.12
N LYS A 8 4.15 17.85 11.18
CA LYS A 8 4.52 16.98 12.30
C LYS A 8 3.61 15.75 12.25
N LEU A 9 4.22 14.59 12.06
CA LEU A 9 3.54 13.29 12.02
C LEU A 9 3.71 12.61 13.38
N ASN A 10 2.64 12.04 13.94
CA ASN A 10 2.72 11.24 15.16
C ASN A 10 2.66 9.75 14.78
N VAL A 11 3.62 8.95 15.25
CA VAL A 11 3.67 7.50 15.03
C VAL A 11 4.16 6.83 16.32
N ALA A 12 3.35 5.95 16.90
CA ALA A 12 3.70 5.17 18.10
C ALA A 12 4.31 6.00 19.26
N ASP A 13 3.63 7.08 19.63
CA ASP A 13 4.03 8.08 20.64
C ASP A 13 5.28 8.90 20.31
N ARG A 14 5.71 8.93 19.04
CA ARG A 14 6.85 9.71 18.58
C ARG A 14 6.41 10.71 17.51
N VAL A 15 6.84 11.96 17.70
CA VAL A 15 6.58 13.05 16.75
C VAL A 15 7.76 13.20 15.81
N TYR A 16 7.51 12.99 14.52
CA TYR A 16 8.47 13.15 13.45
C TYR A 16 8.15 14.42 12.64
N PRO A 17 9.04 15.43 12.62
CA PRO A 17 8.89 16.57 11.72
C PRO A 17 9.35 16.16 10.31
N LEU A 18 8.47 16.27 9.31
CA LEU A 18 8.78 16.00 7.90
C LEU A 18 8.49 17.22 7.03
N THR A 19 9.22 17.34 5.92
CA THR A 19 8.99 18.36 4.89
C THR A 19 8.53 17.65 3.61
N ILE A 20 7.29 17.88 3.19
CA ILE A 20 6.63 17.14 2.10
C ILE A 20 5.94 18.11 1.12
N SER A 21 5.50 17.61 -0.03
CA SER A 21 4.60 18.34 -0.91
C SER A 21 3.16 18.32 -0.37
N PRO A 22 2.34 19.35 -0.63
CA PRO A 22 0.93 19.41 -0.21
C PRO A 22 0.11 18.20 -0.67
N ASP A 23 0.37 17.73 -1.89
CA ASP A 23 -0.35 16.60 -2.49
C ASP A 23 -0.17 15.29 -1.71
N GLN A 24 0.92 15.16 -0.96
CA GLN A 24 1.24 13.96 -0.17
C GLN A 24 0.81 14.06 1.30
N GLU A 25 0.33 15.21 1.77
CA GLU A 25 0.00 15.40 3.18
C GLU A 25 -1.13 14.47 3.63
N ALA A 26 -2.20 14.41 2.84
CA ALA A 26 -3.37 13.58 3.15
C ALA A 26 -3.01 12.09 3.21
N SER A 27 -2.21 11.60 2.25
CA SER A 27 -1.80 10.20 2.18
C SER A 27 -0.83 9.82 3.30
N LEU A 28 0.10 10.71 3.68
CA LEU A 28 0.99 10.49 4.83
C LEU A 28 0.22 10.46 6.14
N ARG A 29 -0.70 11.41 6.38
CA ARG A 29 -1.53 11.40 7.61
C ARG A 29 -2.40 10.15 7.71
N ALA A 30 -3.02 9.74 6.61
CA ALA A 30 -3.83 8.52 6.58
C ALA A 30 -2.98 7.28 6.90
N SER A 31 -1.79 7.18 6.30
CA SER A 31 -0.85 6.08 6.56
C SER A 31 -0.39 6.05 8.01
N ALA A 32 -0.04 7.21 8.59
CA ALA A 32 0.36 7.32 9.99
C ALA A 32 -0.72 6.80 10.95
N LYS A 33 -1.97 7.21 10.73
CA LYS A 33 -3.12 6.77 11.53
C LYS A 33 -3.36 5.26 11.42
N LYS A 34 -3.14 4.69 10.23
CA LYS A 34 -3.28 3.25 9.98
C LYS A 34 -2.19 2.45 10.72
N ILE A 35 -0.95 2.92 10.69
CA ILE A 35 0.16 2.33 11.45
C ILE A 35 -0.17 2.38 12.95
N GLU A 36 -0.58 3.52 13.48
CA GLU A 36 -0.91 3.67 14.91
C GLU A 36 -2.03 2.70 15.36
N MET A 37 -3.07 2.53 14.54
CA MET A 37 -4.15 1.58 14.83
C MET A 37 -3.62 0.14 14.86
N MET A 38 -2.77 -0.24 13.91
CA MET A 38 -2.21 -1.58 13.82
C MET A 38 -1.23 -1.87 14.96
N THR A 39 -0.39 -0.90 15.33
CA THR A 39 0.50 -0.98 16.49
C THR A 39 -0.30 -1.22 17.77
N LYS A 40 -1.39 -0.46 18.00
CA LYS A 40 -2.26 -0.68 19.18
C LYS A 40 -2.92 -2.06 19.18
N GLN A 41 -3.35 -2.56 18.03
CA GLN A 41 -3.91 -3.91 17.93
C GLN A 41 -2.88 -4.99 18.30
N LEU A 42 -1.64 -4.85 17.83
CA LEU A 42 -0.56 -5.79 18.14
C LEU A 42 -0.13 -5.71 19.61
N GLU A 43 -0.05 -4.50 20.18
CA GLU A 43 0.20 -4.30 21.63
C GLU A 43 -0.86 -5.01 22.48
N ASN A 44 -2.14 -4.85 22.12
CA ASN A 44 -3.25 -5.51 22.83
C ASN A 44 -3.24 -7.03 22.67
N ASN A 45 -2.96 -7.54 21.47
CA ASN A 45 -3.07 -8.97 21.16
C ASN A 45 -1.87 -9.79 21.65
N TYR A 46 -0.67 -9.20 21.67
CA TYR A 46 0.57 -9.94 21.93
C TYR A 46 1.28 -9.50 23.22
N ALA A 47 0.73 -8.53 23.97
CA ALA A 47 1.33 -7.98 25.19
C ALA A 47 2.83 -7.62 25.01
N VAL A 48 3.23 -7.29 23.78
CA VAL A 48 4.62 -7.01 23.43
C VAL A 48 4.98 -5.68 24.07
N ARG A 49 5.94 -5.73 24.99
CA ARG A 49 6.37 -4.57 25.77
C ARG A 49 7.36 -3.68 25.01
N ASP A 50 8.07 -4.21 24.03
CA ASP A 50 9.04 -3.44 23.26
C ASP A 50 8.39 -2.81 22.03
N LYS A 51 8.32 -1.47 22.01
CA LYS A 51 7.77 -0.68 20.92
C LYS A 51 8.53 -0.92 19.61
N GLN A 52 9.81 -1.27 19.66
CA GLN A 52 10.59 -1.55 18.46
C GLN A 52 10.15 -2.86 17.81
N ASP A 53 9.88 -3.88 18.61
CA ASP A 53 9.42 -5.19 18.12
C ASP A 53 8.00 -5.11 17.55
N VAL A 54 7.11 -4.34 18.18
CA VAL A 54 5.77 -4.10 17.63
C VAL A 54 5.82 -3.39 16.28
N LEU A 55 6.73 -2.42 16.12
CA LEU A 55 6.93 -1.73 14.85
C LEU A 55 7.49 -2.67 13.78
N ALA A 56 8.41 -3.56 14.15
CA ALA A 56 8.93 -4.59 13.24
C ALA A 56 7.84 -5.59 12.81
N MET A 57 6.97 -6.02 13.74
CA MET A 57 5.80 -6.85 13.42
C MET A 57 4.83 -6.13 12.48
N CYS A 58 4.55 -4.84 12.72
CA CYS A 58 3.75 -4.02 11.82
C CYS A 58 4.35 -3.97 10.40
N ALA A 59 5.68 -3.77 10.28
CA ALA A 59 6.36 -3.73 8.99
C ALA A 59 6.26 -5.07 8.25
N LEU A 60 6.45 -6.18 8.97
CA LEU A 60 6.33 -7.53 8.41
C LEU A 60 4.90 -7.82 7.94
N GLN A 61 3.89 -7.46 8.72
CA GLN A 61 2.48 -7.60 8.34
C GLN A 61 2.16 -6.80 7.06
N TYR A 62 2.69 -5.58 6.96
CA TYR A 62 2.48 -4.72 5.80
C TYR A 62 3.18 -5.26 4.54
N ALA A 63 4.43 -5.75 4.70
CA ALA A 63 5.16 -6.39 3.61
C ALA A 63 4.44 -7.65 3.11
N ALA A 64 3.95 -8.50 4.02
CA ALA A 64 3.17 -9.69 3.66
C ALA A 64 1.87 -9.32 2.92
N GLN A 65 1.16 -8.27 3.35
CA GLN A 65 -0.03 -7.80 2.64
C GLN A 65 0.30 -7.29 1.24
N LEU A 66 1.43 -6.58 1.08
CA LEU A 66 1.87 -6.06 -0.21
C LEU A 66 2.24 -7.20 -1.17
N GLU A 67 3.00 -8.19 -0.72
CA GLU A 67 3.36 -9.37 -1.52
C GLU A 67 2.11 -10.13 -1.97
N ASN A 68 1.15 -10.37 -1.05
CA ASN A 68 -0.13 -10.99 -1.41
C ASN A 68 -0.91 -10.16 -2.45
N GLN A 69 -0.89 -8.83 -2.35
CA GLN A 69 -1.55 -7.97 -3.35
C GLN A 69 -0.86 -8.05 -4.71
N LEU A 70 0.47 -8.11 -4.76
CA LEU A 70 1.23 -8.26 -6.00
C LEU A 70 0.97 -9.63 -6.65
N GLU A 71 0.94 -10.71 -5.87
CA GLU A 71 0.55 -12.04 -6.36
C GLU A 71 -0.88 -12.06 -6.91
N ASN A 72 -1.84 -11.42 -6.23
CA ASN A 72 -3.21 -11.31 -6.72
C ASN A 72 -3.34 -10.42 -7.98
N LYS A 73 -2.53 -9.36 -8.10
CA LYS A 73 -2.48 -8.52 -9.31
C LYS A 73 -1.94 -9.28 -10.53
N ASN A 74 -1.04 -10.24 -10.32
CA ASN A 74 -0.59 -11.12 -11.41
C ASN A 74 -1.74 -12.01 -11.93
N MET A 75 -2.72 -12.36 -11.09
CA MET A 75 -3.94 -13.07 -11.53
C MET A 75 -4.89 -12.17 -12.34
N GLU A 76 -4.92 -10.85 -12.10
CA GLU A 76 -5.65 -9.88 -12.92
C GLU A 76 -5.01 -9.63 -14.30
N SER A 77 -3.90 -10.27 -14.66
CA SER A 77 -3.38 -10.26 -16.04
C SER A 77 -4.19 -11.16 -17.00
N GLU A 78 -5.01 -12.07 -16.47
CA GLU A 78 -5.90 -12.97 -17.24
C GLU A 78 -6.98 -12.25 -18.08
N PRO A 79 -7.72 -11.24 -17.58
CA PRO A 79 -8.69 -10.51 -18.39
C PRO A 79 -8.07 -9.88 -19.65
N SER A 80 -6.83 -9.38 -19.56
CA SER A 80 -6.12 -8.81 -20.70
C SER A 80 -5.79 -9.85 -21.78
N LYS A 81 -5.48 -11.09 -21.37
CA LYS A 81 -5.23 -12.18 -22.32
C LYS A 81 -6.49 -12.59 -23.06
N LYS A 82 -7.61 -12.75 -22.35
CA LYS A 82 -8.91 -13.09 -22.97
C LYS A 82 -9.40 -12.03 -23.94
N VAL A 83 -9.18 -10.75 -23.62
CA VAL A 83 -9.49 -9.64 -24.52
C VAL A 83 -8.60 -9.69 -25.76
N ASN A 84 -7.31 -9.99 -25.63
CA ASN A 84 -6.41 -10.15 -26.78
C ASN A 84 -6.76 -11.36 -27.66
N GLU A 85 -7.15 -12.50 -27.06
CA GLU A 85 -7.62 -13.67 -27.81
C GLU A 85 -8.88 -13.37 -28.63
N LEU A 86 -9.82 -12.60 -28.07
CA LEU A 86 -11.02 -12.16 -28.80
C LEU A 86 -10.67 -11.22 -29.95
N ILE A 87 -9.68 -10.33 -29.77
CA ILE A 87 -9.20 -9.44 -30.82
C ILE A 87 -8.56 -10.24 -31.96
N GLU A 88 -7.71 -11.23 -31.66
CA GLU A 88 -7.12 -12.11 -32.68
C GLU A 88 -8.19 -12.87 -33.48
N ILE A 89 -9.23 -13.39 -32.83
CA ILE A 89 -10.33 -14.09 -33.51
C ILE A 89 -11.08 -13.15 -34.48
N ILE A 90 -11.29 -11.90 -34.07
CA ILE A 90 -11.97 -10.88 -34.89
C ILE A 90 -11.10 -10.50 -36.09
N GLU A 91 -9.80 -10.27 -35.89
CA GLU A 91 -8.86 -9.98 -36.98
C GLU A 91 -8.78 -11.14 -37.98
N LEU A 92 -8.76 -12.38 -37.50
CA LEU A 92 -8.73 -13.56 -38.36
C LEU A 92 -10.01 -13.66 -39.21
N HIS A 93 -11.18 -13.41 -38.62
CA HIS A 93 -12.44 -13.34 -39.37
C HIS A 93 -12.48 -12.23 -40.41
N LEU A 94 -11.96 -11.04 -40.08
CA LEU A 94 -11.88 -9.90 -41.00
C LEU A 94 -10.90 -10.13 -42.15
N SER A 95 -9.86 -10.93 -41.95
CA SER A 95 -8.89 -11.29 -43.00
C SER A 95 -9.38 -12.38 -43.96
N THR A 96 -10.46 -13.08 -43.60
CA THR A 96 -11.03 -14.17 -44.39
C THR A 96 -12.14 -13.68 -45.35
N TYR A 97 -12.47 -12.38 -45.30
CA TYR A 97 -13.37 -11.66 -46.21
C TYR A 97 -12.57 -10.67 -47.07
#